data_AF-A0A438KLJ8-F1
#
_entry.id   AF-A0A438KLJ8-F1
#
_cell.length_a   1.000
_cell.length_b   1.000
_cell.length_c   1.000
_cell.angle_alpha   90.00
_cell.angle_beta   90.00
_cell.angle_gamma   90.00
#
_symmetry.space_group_name_H-M   'P 1'
#
loop_
_entity.id
_entity.type
_entity.pdbx_description
1 polymer ?
#
loop_
_entity_poly.entity_id
_entity_poly.type
_entity_poly.pdbx_seq_one_letter_code
_entity_poly.pdbx_strand_id
1 'polypeptide(L)'
;MREPNVISFTSLMAGFIKVGRPKSALLIFCKMLESWVLPNAFTFATVVNACSMLADLRTGQKIHSHVETFGVQCNLVVCSSLIDMYGKCNNVDDARRVFDGMDYRNVVSWTSMITAVINACASLGRLVSGKVAHAAVIRRGHESNDVVASALVDMYAKCGCIGYSDKEMLDRRIKPNDVTFVGVLHACSHSGLVDDGLEYLHSMHKKHGVVPDTKHYTCVVDMLGRTGRLDEAHQLAKSIQVEPDQGALLWGTLLSASRLYGRVDIAVEASKWLIESNQQVAAAYVTMSNTYAMAGKWENVHSIRYEMKHYGVYKEPGCSWVEIRDSAYVFYAGDVSLCARGSEVASLLRELERRMKERVMWEEAGGWCLLMWKRRPRRK
;
A
#
# COMPACT_ATOMS: atom_id res chain seq x y z
N MET A 1 16.19 -39.20 -7.60
CA MET A 1 15.93 -37.91 -6.94
C MET A 1 15.17 -38.20 -5.65
N ARG A 2 15.55 -37.62 -4.51
CA ARG A 2 14.79 -37.79 -3.26
C ARG A 2 13.41 -37.14 -3.43
N GLU A 3 12.35 -37.83 -3.03
CA GLU A 3 11.00 -37.27 -3.04
C GLU A 3 10.95 -36.01 -2.18
N PRO A 4 10.33 -34.91 -2.67
CA PRO A 4 10.22 -33.69 -1.90
C PRO A 4 9.33 -33.92 -0.68
N ASN A 5 9.82 -33.53 0.50
CA ASN A 5 9.16 -33.71 1.79
C ASN A 5 8.84 -32.34 2.43
N VAL A 6 8.10 -32.35 3.55
CA VAL A 6 7.68 -31.14 4.28
C VAL A 6 8.85 -30.20 4.60
N ILE A 7 10.02 -30.74 4.90
CA ILE A 7 11.22 -29.96 5.23
C ILE A 7 11.72 -29.22 3.99
N SER A 8 11.81 -29.90 2.84
CA SER A 8 12.28 -29.29 1.59
C SER A 8 11.34 -28.17 1.12
N PHE A 9 10.02 -28.38 1.17
CA PHE A 9 9.03 -27.36 0.83
C PHE A 9 9.10 -26.17 1.79
N THR A 10 9.12 -26.41 3.10
CA THR A 10 9.18 -25.34 4.12
C THR A 10 10.48 -24.54 4.00
N SER A 11 11.60 -25.21 3.75
CA SER A 11 12.90 -24.54 3.55
C SER A 11 12.90 -23.66 2.30
N LEU A 12 12.32 -24.14 1.20
CA LEU A 12 12.21 -23.39 -0.04
C LEU A 12 11.31 -22.16 0.13
N MET A 13 10.17 -22.30 0.81
CA MET A 13 9.29 -21.17 1.15
C MET A 13 10.00 -20.13 1.99
N ALA A 14 10.68 -20.56 3.06
CA ALA A 14 11.47 -19.66 3.91
C ALA A 14 12.59 -18.94 3.12
N GLY A 15 13.23 -19.63 2.17
CA GLY A 15 14.20 -19.04 1.26
C GLY A 15 13.61 -17.91 0.41
N PHE A 16 12.45 -18.14 -0.21
CA PHE A 16 11.76 -17.09 -0.98
C PHE A 16 11.35 -15.89 -0.12
N ILE A 17 10.89 -16.12 1.11
CA ILE A 17 10.58 -15.05 2.07
C ILE A 17 11.82 -14.20 2.37
N LYS A 18 12.97 -14.84 2.65
CA LYS A 18 14.22 -14.14 2.94
C LYS A 18 14.71 -13.28 1.77
N VAL A 19 14.47 -13.70 0.53
CA VAL A 19 14.83 -12.95 -0.68
C VAL A 19 13.74 -11.91 -1.06
N GLY A 20 12.71 -11.72 -0.23
CA GLY A 20 11.67 -10.71 -0.47
C GLY A 20 10.67 -11.10 -1.57
N ARG A 21 10.50 -12.41 -1.84
CA ARG A 21 9.54 -12.94 -2.82
C ARG A 21 8.41 -13.75 -2.17
N PRO A 22 7.58 -13.14 -1.31
CA PRO A 22 6.53 -13.85 -0.57
C PRO A 22 5.46 -14.49 -1.48
N LYS A 23 5.17 -13.91 -2.65
CA LYS A 23 4.25 -14.52 -3.64
C LYS A 23 4.75 -15.88 -4.12
N SER A 24 6.06 -16.03 -4.33
CA SER A 24 6.66 -17.30 -4.72
C SER A 24 6.52 -18.34 -3.60
N ALA A 25 6.65 -17.93 -2.32
CA ALA A 25 6.42 -18.83 -1.20
C ALA A 25 4.98 -19.37 -1.16
N LEU A 26 3.97 -18.53 -1.45
CA LEU A 26 2.57 -18.96 -1.56
C LEU A 26 2.38 -19.99 -2.69
N LEU A 27 3.02 -19.80 -3.85
CA LEU A 27 2.94 -20.76 -4.95
C LEU A 27 3.57 -22.11 -4.58
N ILE A 28 4.69 -22.10 -3.85
CA ILE A 28 5.31 -23.33 -3.35
C ILE A 28 4.40 -24.05 -2.35
N PHE A 29 3.66 -23.31 -1.51
CA PHE A 29 2.66 -23.91 -0.63
C PHE A 29 1.53 -24.60 -1.40
N CYS A 30 0.99 -23.97 -2.46
CA CYS A 30 0.00 -24.62 -3.32
C CYS A 30 0.55 -25.92 -3.93
N LYS A 31 1.79 -25.87 -4.46
CA LYS A 31 2.46 -27.06 -5.02
C LYS A 31 2.66 -28.18 -3.98
N MET A 32 2.93 -27.82 -2.72
CA MET A 32 3.05 -28.77 -1.63
C MET A 32 1.74 -29.53 -1.39
N LEU A 33 0.61 -28.81 -1.39
CA LEU A 33 -0.73 -29.39 -1.27
C LEU A 33 -1.09 -30.27 -2.48
N GLU A 34 -0.78 -29.82 -3.70
CA GLU A 34 -0.96 -30.60 -4.95
C GLU A 34 -0.12 -31.88 -4.97
N SER A 35 1.04 -31.85 -4.30
CA SER A 35 1.93 -33.01 -4.15
C SER A 35 1.54 -33.90 -2.98
N TRP A 36 0.39 -33.66 -2.34
CA TRP A 36 -0.12 -34.40 -1.17
C TRP A 36 0.84 -34.44 0.02
N VAL A 37 1.75 -33.47 0.14
CA VAL A 37 2.65 -33.35 1.28
C VAL A 37 1.98 -32.50 2.35
N LEU A 38 1.73 -33.09 3.52
CA LEU A 38 0.98 -32.42 4.59
C LEU A 38 1.79 -31.28 5.23
N PRO A 39 1.23 -30.06 5.33
CA PRO A 39 1.81 -28.96 6.09
C PRO A 39 1.91 -29.26 7.58
N ASN A 40 2.94 -28.72 8.22
CA ASN A 40 3.04 -28.69 9.68
C ASN A 40 2.95 -27.25 10.20
N ALA A 41 3.01 -27.07 11.52
CA ALA A 41 2.95 -25.76 12.16
C ALA A 41 3.98 -24.75 11.63
N PHE A 42 5.21 -25.20 11.33
CA PHE A 42 6.25 -24.34 10.75
C PHE A 42 5.94 -23.95 9.31
N THR A 43 5.38 -24.87 8.52
CA THR A 43 4.88 -24.57 7.17
C THR A 43 3.81 -23.47 7.22
N PHE A 44 2.83 -23.61 8.12
CA PHE A 44 1.77 -22.61 8.30
C PHE A 44 2.31 -21.27 8.77
N ALA A 45 3.17 -21.23 9.78
CA ALA A 45 3.80 -19.98 10.23
C ALA A 45 4.58 -19.27 9.10
N THR A 46 5.27 -20.05 8.26
CA THR A 46 6.03 -19.53 7.11
C THR A 46 5.10 -18.92 6.06
N VAL A 47 4.04 -19.61 5.66
CA VAL A 47 3.12 -19.12 4.62
C VAL A 47 2.24 -17.97 5.14
N VAL A 48 1.85 -17.98 6.42
CA VAL A 48 1.18 -16.85 7.09
C VAL A 48 2.08 -15.61 7.11
N ASN A 49 3.40 -15.78 7.37
CA ASN A 49 4.34 -14.68 7.29
C ASN A 49 4.45 -14.11 5.86
N ALA A 50 4.36 -14.93 4.82
CA ALA A 50 4.29 -14.44 3.44
C ALA A 50 3.04 -13.55 3.20
N CYS A 51 1.87 -13.93 3.75
CA CYS A 51 0.67 -13.08 3.71
C CYS A 51 0.84 -11.79 4.51
N SER A 52 1.47 -11.87 5.68
CA SER A 52 1.79 -10.71 6.53
C SER A 52 2.65 -9.68 5.78
N MET A 53 3.69 -10.13 5.07
CA MET A 53 4.56 -9.27 4.24
C MET A 53 3.83 -8.64 3.05
N LEU A 54 2.81 -9.31 2.52
CA LEU A 54 2.00 -8.82 1.40
C LEU A 54 0.81 -7.97 1.84
N ALA A 55 0.51 -7.92 3.14
CA ALA A 55 -0.75 -7.39 3.68
C ALA A 55 -2.00 -7.95 2.96
N ASP A 56 -1.96 -9.24 2.57
CA ASP A 56 -3.04 -9.91 1.84
C ASP A 56 -4.00 -10.63 2.81
N LEU A 57 -5.02 -9.89 3.26
CA LEU A 57 -6.02 -10.38 4.20
C LEU A 57 -6.79 -11.60 3.66
N ARG A 58 -7.13 -11.59 2.35
CA ARG A 58 -7.98 -12.62 1.76
C ARG A 58 -7.26 -13.96 1.71
N THR A 59 -6.01 -13.96 1.26
CA THR A 59 -5.19 -15.18 1.25
C THR A 59 -4.86 -15.62 2.68
N GLY A 60 -4.58 -14.68 3.59
CA GLY A 60 -4.36 -14.96 5.00
C GLY A 60 -5.53 -15.68 5.68
N GLN A 61 -6.78 -15.23 5.44
CA GLN A 61 -7.99 -15.87 5.96
C GLN A 61 -8.17 -17.30 5.41
N LYS A 62 -7.90 -17.52 4.12
CA LYS A 62 -7.93 -18.88 3.54
C LYS A 62 -6.93 -19.81 4.22
N ILE A 63 -5.72 -19.34 4.47
CA ILE A 63 -4.69 -20.11 5.17
C ILE A 63 -5.10 -20.37 6.62
N HIS A 64 -5.73 -19.41 7.30
CA HIS A 64 -6.23 -19.61 8.66
C HIS A 64 -7.30 -20.72 8.70
N SER A 65 -8.21 -20.80 7.73
CA SER A 65 -9.14 -21.93 7.62
C SER A 65 -8.44 -23.28 7.43
N HIS A 66 -7.30 -23.30 6.72
CA HIS A 66 -6.48 -24.51 6.63
C HIS A 66 -5.81 -24.85 7.96
N VAL A 67 -5.34 -23.85 8.73
CA VAL A 67 -4.78 -24.06 10.08
C VAL A 67 -5.79 -24.76 10.99
N GLU A 68 -7.06 -24.36 10.95
CA GLU A 68 -8.15 -24.99 11.70
C GLU A 68 -8.42 -26.42 11.19
N THR A 69 -8.50 -26.59 9.86
CA THR A 69 -8.76 -27.90 9.24
C THR A 69 -7.68 -28.93 9.57
N PHE A 70 -6.42 -28.50 9.65
CA PHE A 70 -5.27 -29.36 9.96
C PHE A 70 -5.00 -29.50 11.46
N GLY A 71 -5.82 -28.89 12.33
CA GLY A 71 -5.75 -29.09 13.77
C GLY A 71 -4.55 -28.41 14.45
N VAL A 72 -3.97 -27.37 13.84
CA VAL A 72 -2.80 -26.65 14.38
C VAL A 72 -3.12 -25.24 14.91
N GLN A 73 -4.41 -24.94 15.10
CA GLN A 73 -4.92 -23.65 15.55
C GLN A 73 -4.52 -23.24 16.98
N CYS A 74 -4.13 -24.19 17.83
CA CYS A 74 -3.61 -23.90 19.18
C CYS A 74 -2.07 -23.81 19.22
N ASN A 75 -1.38 -23.99 18.08
CA ASN A 75 0.08 -23.93 18.06
C ASN A 75 0.57 -22.50 18.27
N LEU A 76 1.33 -22.28 19.34
CA LEU A 76 1.85 -20.96 19.76
C LEU A 76 2.51 -20.16 18.62
N VAL A 77 3.30 -20.83 17.77
CA VAL A 77 4.01 -20.19 16.65
C VAL A 77 3.01 -19.76 15.58
N VAL A 78 2.07 -20.63 15.22
CA VAL A 78 1.02 -20.36 14.23
C VAL A 78 0.12 -19.23 14.70
N CYS A 79 -0.37 -19.26 15.95
CA CYS A 79 -1.21 -18.19 16.50
C CYS A 79 -0.47 -16.85 16.50
N SER A 80 0.81 -16.82 16.92
CA SER A 80 1.61 -15.59 16.95
C SER A 80 1.81 -15.01 15.55
N SER A 81 2.04 -15.85 14.54
CA SER A 81 2.12 -15.44 13.14
C SER A 81 0.78 -14.94 12.60
N LEU A 82 -0.34 -15.57 12.97
CA LEU A 82 -1.69 -15.14 12.57
C LEU A 82 -2.03 -13.77 13.17
N ILE A 83 -1.72 -13.53 14.44
CA ILE A 83 -1.93 -12.23 15.10
C ILE A 83 -1.14 -11.13 14.37
N ASP A 84 0.14 -11.37 14.06
CA ASP A 84 0.97 -10.42 13.30
C ASP A 84 0.38 -10.15 11.90
N MET A 85 -0.03 -11.20 11.18
CA MET A 85 -0.62 -11.08 9.85
C MET A 85 -1.92 -10.26 9.88
N TYR A 86 -2.86 -10.61 10.77
CA TYR A 86 -4.11 -9.87 10.91
C TYR A 86 -3.87 -8.42 11.35
N GLY A 87 -2.90 -8.18 12.23
CA GLY A 87 -2.47 -6.85 12.64
C GLY A 87 -1.96 -6.00 11.47
N LYS A 88 -1.10 -6.54 10.61
CA LYS A 88 -0.60 -5.82 9.41
C LYS A 88 -1.68 -5.62 8.34
N CYS A 89 -2.68 -6.50 8.31
CA CYS A 89 -3.88 -6.33 7.49
C CYS A 89 -4.92 -5.38 8.09
N ASN A 90 -4.60 -4.71 9.22
CA ASN A 90 -5.48 -3.79 9.93
C ASN A 90 -6.82 -4.43 10.39
N ASN A 91 -6.84 -5.75 10.60
CA ASN A 91 -7.99 -6.51 11.09
C ASN A 91 -7.75 -6.96 12.53
N VAL A 92 -7.86 -6.01 13.46
CA VAL A 92 -7.57 -6.24 14.88
C VAL A 92 -8.58 -7.18 15.54
N ASP A 93 -9.81 -7.23 15.03
CA ASP A 93 -10.86 -8.11 15.57
C ASP A 93 -10.47 -9.58 15.38
N ASP A 94 -10.02 -9.98 14.18
CA ASP A 94 -9.55 -11.34 13.93
C ASP A 94 -8.26 -11.66 14.70
N ALA A 95 -7.34 -10.69 14.78
CA ALA A 95 -6.15 -10.82 15.62
C ALA A 95 -6.53 -11.08 17.09
N ARG A 96 -7.56 -10.38 17.60
CA ARG A 96 -8.08 -10.56 18.96
C ARG A 96 -8.73 -11.93 19.13
N ARG A 97 -9.55 -12.38 18.18
CA ARG A 97 -10.17 -13.71 18.23
C ARG A 97 -9.11 -14.81 18.36
N VAL A 98 -8.05 -14.74 17.56
CA VAL A 98 -6.92 -15.69 17.67
C VAL A 98 -6.24 -15.58 19.03
N PHE A 99 -5.91 -14.36 19.48
CA PHE A 99 -5.21 -14.14 20.74
C PHE A 99 -6.00 -14.60 21.97
N ASP A 100 -7.32 -14.38 21.98
CA ASP A 100 -8.21 -14.77 23.08
C ASP A 100 -8.39 -16.29 23.15
N GLY A 101 -8.33 -16.97 21.99
CA GLY A 101 -8.36 -18.44 21.88
C GLY A 101 -7.06 -19.16 22.23
N MET A 102 -5.96 -18.45 22.52
CA MET A 102 -4.69 -19.09 22.91
C MET A 102 -4.69 -19.55 24.38
N ASP A 103 -4.36 -20.81 24.61
CA ASP A 103 -4.19 -21.37 25.97
C ASP A 103 -3.01 -20.75 26.72
N TYR A 104 -1.90 -20.52 26.00
CA TYR A 104 -0.67 -19.94 26.54
C TYR A 104 -0.20 -18.78 25.66
N ARG A 105 0.20 -17.67 26.29
CA ARG A 105 0.66 -16.45 25.62
C ARG A 105 2.07 -16.12 26.09
N ASN A 106 2.97 -15.88 25.13
CA ASN A 106 4.36 -15.51 25.41
C ASN A 106 4.60 -14.04 25.04
N VAL A 107 5.84 -13.58 25.24
CA VAL A 107 6.23 -12.21 24.90
C VAL A 107 5.96 -11.88 23.43
N VAL A 108 6.14 -12.86 22.52
CA VAL A 108 5.90 -12.66 21.08
C VAL A 108 4.43 -12.42 20.79
N SER A 109 3.51 -13.25 21.29
CA SER A 109 2.07 -13.07 21.03
C SER A 109 1.53 -11.79 21.67
N TRP A 110 2.00 -11.43 22.86
CA TRP A 110 1.70 -10.13 23.49
C TRP A 110 2.21 -8.95 22.64
N THR A 111 3.45 -9.04 22.15
CA THR A 111 4.05 -8.01 21.29
C THR A 111 3.23 -7.82 20.02
N SER A 112 2.92 -8.90 19.30
CA SER A 112 2.12 -8.86 18.06
C SER A 112 0.74 -8.25 18.29
N MET A 113 0.09 -8.57 19.41
CA MET A 113 -1.23 -8.04 19.73
C MET A 113 -1.19 -6.54 20.07
N ILE A 114 -0.19 -6.12 20.85
CA ILE A 114 0.00 -4.71 21.20
C ILE A 114 0.31 -3.89 19.94
N THR A 115 1.22 -4.36 19.09
CA THR A 115 1.55 -3.65 17.84
C THR A 115 0.36 -3.60 16.88
N ALA A 116 -0.46 -4.65 16.79
CA ALA A 116 -1.69 -4.63 16.00
C ALA A 116 -2.64 -3.51 16.44
N VAL A 117 -2.85 -3.35 17.75
CA VAL A 117 -3.72 -2.28 18.30
C VAL A 117 -3.12 -0.89 18.05
N ILE A 118 -1.80 -0.74 18.25
CA ILE A 118 -1.11 0.53 18.02
C ILE A 118 -1.18 0.93 16.55
N ASN A 119 -0.91 0.00 15.63
CA ASN A 119 -0.97 0.23 14.19
C ASN A 119 -2.39 0.58 13.72
N ALA A 120 -3.42 -0.02 14.30
CA ALA A 120 -4.80 0.36 14.02
C ALA A 120 -5.16 1.75 14.52
N CYS A 121 -4.61 2.18 15.67
CA CYS A 121 -4.76 3.55 16.13
C CYS A 121 -4.06 4.52 15.18
N ALA A 122 -2.86 4.15 14.70
CA ALA A 122 -2.07 4.92 13.75
C ALA A 122 -2.78 5.09 12.40
N SER A 123 -3.30 4.00 11.83
CA SER A 123 -4.00 4.01 10.53
C SER A 123 -5.28 4.82 10.54
N LEU A 124 -5.95 4.90 11.71
CA LEU A 124 -7.18 5.67 11.90
C LEU A 124 -6.95 7.09 12.44
N GLY A 125 -5.70 7.48 12.73
CA GLY A 125 -5.37 8.77 13.37
C GLY A 125 -6.02 8.96 14.76
N ARG A 126 -6.32 7.87 15.47
CA ARG A 126 -7.06 7.90 16.75
C ARG A 126 -6.13 8.12 17.93
N LEU A 127 -5.72 9.37 18.15
CA LEU A 127 -4.80 9.75 19.23
C LEU A 127 -5.25 9.30 20.63
N VAL A 128 -6.54 9.45 20.95
CA VAL A 128 -7.07 9.08 22.28
C VAL A 128 -6.92 7.58 22.53
N SER A 129 -7.31 6.75 21.56
CA SER A 129 -7.13 5.30 21.62
C SER A 129 -5.66 4.91 21.66
N GLY A 130 -4.81 5.60 20.89
CA GLY A 130 -3.36 5.41 20.90
C GLY A 130 -2.72 5.68 22.27
N LYS A 131 -3.12 6.76 22.96
CA LYS A 131 -2.68 7.06 24.32
C LYS A 131 -3.13 6.00 25.33
N VAL A 132 -4.34 5.46 25.18
CA VAL A 132 -4.82 4.36 26.03
C VAL A 132 -3.99 3.09 25.79
N ALA A 133 -3.69 2.76 24.54
CA ALA A 133 -2.81 1.66 24.18
C ALA A 133 -1.41 1.84 24.78
N HIS A 134 -0.85 3.05 24.67
CA HIS A 134 0.43 3.40 25.29
C HIS A 134 0.41 3.22 26.82
N ALA A 135 -0.63 3.70 27.51
CA ALA A 135 -0.76 3.49 28.95
C ALA A 135 -0.88 2.00 29.32
N ALA A 136 -1.44 1.16 28.44
CA ALA A 136 -1.48 -0.28 28.63
C ALA A 136 -0.11 -0.94 28.46
N VAL A 137 0.74 -0.44 27.55
CA VAL A 137 2.13 -0.90 27.38
C VAL A 137 2.91 -0.70 28.67
N ILE A 138 2.84 0.50 29.26
CA ILE A 138 3.54 0.84 30.50
C ILE A 138 3.04 -0.01 31.68
N ARG A 139 1.72 -0.12 31.85
CA ARG A 139 1.14 -0.91 32.95
C ARG A 139 1.49 -2.39 32.91
N ARG A 140 1.84 -2.92 31.74
CA ARG A 140 2.14 -4.34 31.53
C ARG A 140 3.63 -4.65 31.46
N GLY A 141 4.52 -3.68 31.70
CA GLY A 141 5.96 -3.92 31.70
C GLY A 141 6.54 -4.14 30.29
N HIS A 142 5.87 -3.68 29.24
CA HIS A 142 6.33 -3.81 27.85
C HIS A 142 7.08 -2.57 27.36
N GLU A 143 7.41 -1.63 28.26
CA GLU A 143 8.04 -0.36 27.92
C GLU A 143 9.45 -0.49 27.34
N SER A 144 10.17 -1.57 27.68
CA SER A 144 11.52 -1.86 27.19
C SER A 144 11.53 -2.64 25.86
N ASN A 145 10.37 -2.91 25.25
CA ASN A 145 10.30 -3.65 24.00
C ASN A 145 10.46 -2.71 22.81
N ASP A 146 11.60 -2.80 22.11
CA ASP A 146 11.95 -1.94 20.96
C ASP A 146 10.91 -1.97 19.83
N VAL A 147 10.26 -3.10 19.59
CA VAL A 147 9.25 -3.26 18.54
C VAL A 147 7.99 -2.49 18.90
N VAL A 148 7.52 -2.61 20.16
CA VAL A 148 6.37 -1.85 20.67
C VAL A 148 6.68 -0.36 20.67
N ALA A 149 7.90 0.01 21.06
CA ALA A 149 8.31 1.40 21.16
C ALA A 149 8.41 2.07 19.78
N SER A 150 8.94 1.36 18.78
CA SER A 150 8.94 1.82 17.38
C SER A 150 7.51 2.00 16.84
N ALA A 151 6.59 1.08 17.17
CA ALA A 151 5.18 1.20 16.78
C ALA A 151 4.49 2.41 17.45
N LEU A 152 4.80 2.69 18.72
CA LEU A 152 4.27 3.86 19.43
C LEU A 152 4.72 5.17 18.76
N VAL A 153 5.98 5.25 18.36
CA VAL A 153 6.50 6.42 17.62
C VAL A 153 5.74 6.61 16.31
N ASP A 154 5.59 5.56 15.50
CA ASP A 154 4.81 5.62 14.25
C ASP A 154 3.36 6.06 14.50
N MET A 155 2.74 5.55 15.57
CA MET A 155 1.38 5.92 15.95
C MET A 155 1.25 7.39 16.35
N TYR A 156 2.13 7.89 17.23
CA TYR A 156 2.10 9.29 17.64
C TYR A 156 2.39 10.23 16.47
N ALA A 157 3.34 9.87 15.61
CA ALA A 157 3.62 10.61 14.39
C ALA A 157 2.36 10.69 13.51
N LYS A 158 1.76 9.55 13.14
CA LYS A 158 0.55 9.49 12.29
C LYS A 158 -0.68 10.16 12.91
N CYS A 159 -0.72 10.29 14.24
CA CYS A 159 -1.75 11.05 14.96
C CYS A 159 -1.44 12.56 15.08
N GLY A 160 -0.41 13.08 14.41
CA GLY A 160 -0.03 14.50 14.41
C GLY A 160 0.70 14.97 15.66
N CYS A 161 1.23 14.04 16.49
CA CYS A 161 1.92 14.34 17.75
C CYS A 161 3.43 14.08 17.64
N ILE A 162 4.07 14.66 16.62
CA ILE A 162 5.48 14.41 16.29
C ILE A 162 6.44 14.82 17.43
N GLY A 163 6.15 15.92 18.13
CA GLY A 163 6.96 16.31 19.29
C GLY A 163 6.89 15.32 20.46
N TYR A 164 5.81 14.54 20.58
CA TYR A 164 5.72 13.48 21.58
C TYR A 164 6.55 12.25 21.17
N SER A 165 6.61 11.91 19.87
CA SER A 165 7.48 10.83 19.41
C SER A 165 8.96 11.11 19.71
N ASP A 166 9.43 12.34 19.51
CA ASP A 166 10.83 12.69 19.82
C ASP A 166 11.17 12.52 21.29
N LYS A 167 10.27 12.98 22.17
CA LYS A 167 10.43 12.84 23.60
C LYS A 167 10.42 11.38 24.02
N GLU A 168 9.48 10.58 23.50
CA GLU A 168 9.40 9.15 23.79
C GLU A 168 10.66 8.40 23.35
N MET A 169 11.20 8.74 22.17
CA MET A 169 12.44 8.16 21.64
C MET A 169 13.65 8.46 22.53
N LEU A 170 13.76 9.70 23.01
CA LEU A 170 14.84 10.14 23.90
C LEU A 170 14.73 9.51 25.29
N ASP A 171 13.55 9.58 25.91
CA ASP A 171 13.31 9.12 27.28
C ASP A 171 13.52 7.60 27.41
N ARG A 172 13.21 6.84 26.35
CA ARG A 172 13.39 5.38 26.32
C ARG A 172 14.69 4.90 25.70
N ARG A 173 15.59 5.80 25.29
CA ARG A 173 16.84 5.47 24.58
C ARG A 173 16.60 4.56 23.36
N ILE A 174 15.44 4.66 22.72
CA ILE A 174 15.14 3.89 21.52
C ILE A 174 15.96 4.48 20.39
N LYS A 175 16.84 3.69 19.79
CA LYS A 175 17.56 4.11 18.60
C LYS A 175 16.60 4.01 17.41
N PRO A 176 16.18 5.12 16.77
CA PRO A 176 15.36 5.02 15.57
C PRO A 176 16.04 4.18 14.50
N ASN A 177 15.23 3.43 13.78
CA ASN A 177 15.63 2.62 12.65
C ASN A 177 14.92 3.09 11.37
N ASP A 178 15.17 2.38 10.27
CA ASP A 178 14.54 2.57 8.96
C ASP A 178 13.01 2.72 9.06
N VAL A 179 12.35 1.81 9.78
CA VAL A 179 10.89 1.80 9.91
C VAL A 179 10.38 3.00 10.70
N THR A 180 11.09 3.42 11.75
CA THR A 180 10.74 4.60 12.55
C THR A 180 10.68 5.85 11.69
N PHE A 181 11.71 6.07 10.86
CA PHE A 181 11.79 7.27 10.03
C PHE A 181 10.80 7.27 8.87
N VAL A 182 10.52 6.13 8.23
CA VAL A 182 9.44 6.05 7.25
C VAL A 182 8.10 6.47 7.88
N GLY A 183 7.81 6.03 9.10
CA GLY A 183 6.59 6.41 9.83
C GLY A 183 6.49 7.92 10.10
N VAL A 184 7.56 8.52 10.61
CA VAL A 184 7.65 9.97 10.88
C VAL A 184 7.50 10.79 9.59
N LEU A 185 8.25 10.44 8.54
CA LEU A 185 8.18 11.16 7.27
C LEU A 185 6.82 11.04 6.60
N HIS A 186 6.18 9.87 6.69
CA HIS A 186 4.83 9.67 6.19
C HIS A 186 3.81 10.55 6.96
N ALA A 187 3.95 10.66 8.28
CA ALA A 187 3.13 11.54 9.09
C ALA A 187 3.32 13.02 8.74
N CYS A 188 4.56 13.46 8.52
CA CYS A 188 4.85 14.80 8.04
C CYS A 188 4.19 15.07 6.67
N SER A 189 4.18 14.08 5.76
CA SER A 189 3.52 14.20 4.45
C SER A 189 2.02 14.44 4.58
N HIS A 190 1.34 13.70 5.46
CA HIS A 190 -0.09 13.86 5.69
C HIS A 190 -0.45 15.11 6.48
N SER A 191 0.45 15.59 7.33
CA SER A 191 0.25 16.80 8.15
C SER A 191 0.70 18.09 7.45
N GLY A 192 1.34 17.99 6.28
CA GLY A 192 1.89 19.13 5.55
C GLY A 192 3.10 19.79 6.22
N LEU A 193 3.77 19.10 7.15
CA LEU A 193 4.92 19.60 7.90
C LEU A 193 6.22 19.41 7.10
N VAL A 194 6.36 20.19 6.04
CA VAL A 194 7.45 20.05 5.05
C VAL A 194 8.82 20.24 5.67
N ASP A 195 8.98 21.30 6.45
CA ASP A 195 10.28 21.67 6.99
C ASP A 195 10.75 20.67 8.07
N ASP A 196 9.84 20.23 8.94
CA ASP A 196 10.10 19.16 9.92
C ASP A 196 10.48 17.86 9.20
N GLY A 197 9.74 17.48 8.14
CA GLY A 197 10.04 16.29 7.34
C GLY A 197 11.44 16.32 6.72
N LEU A 198 11.86 17.47 6.19
CA LEU A 198 13.21 17.66 5.66
C LEU A 198 14.27 17.61 6.78
N GLU A 199 14.01 18.21 7.93
CA GLU A 199 14.91 18.14 9.09
C GLU A 199 15.11 16.68 9.55
N TYR A 200 14.03 15.90 9.65
CA TYR A 200 14.12 14.49 10.01
C TYR A 200 14.96 13.71 9.02
N LEU A 201 14.74 13.88 7.71
CA LEU A 201 15.54 13.22 6.67
C LEU A 201 17.05 13.52 6.82
N HIS A 202 17.42 14.76 7.11
CA HIS A 202 18.83 15.12 7.36
C HIS A 202 19.36 14.54 8.69
N SER A 203 18.51 14.52 9.73
CA SER A 203 18.87 13.99 11.04
C SER A 203 19.15 12.48 11.01
N MET A 204 18.53 11.73 10.09
CA MET A 204 18.71 10.28 9.95
C MET A 204 20.17 9.89 9.88
N HIS A 205 20.92 10.47 8.94
CA HIS A 205 22.34 10.19 8.78
C HIS A 205 23.17 10.88 9.86
N LYS A 206 22.95 12.19 10.04
CA LYS A 206 23.81 13.05 10.88
C LYS A 206 23.75 12.74 12.37
N LYS A 207 22.55 12.47 12.90
CA LYS A 207 22.30 12.29 14.34
C LYS A 207 22.08 10.83 14.71
N HIS A 208 21.47 10.04 13.83
CA HIS A 208 21.03 8.67 14.14
C HIS A 208 21.84 7.58 13.44
N GLY A 209 22.70 7.93 12.48
CA GLY A 209 23.51 6.97 11.71
C GLY A 209 22.69 6.03 10.85
N VAL A 210 21.46 6.40 10.51
CA VAL A 210 20.57 5.65 9.61
C VAL A 210 20.74 6.22 8.21
N VAL A 211 21.07 5.36 7.24
CA VAL A 211 21.20 5.77 5.83
C VAL A 211 19.80 5.82 5.22
N PRO A 212 19.35 6.98 4.68
CA PRO A 212 18.06 7.06 4.02
C PRO A 212 18.01 6.18 2.78
N ASP A 213 16.96 5.36 2.68
CA ASP A 213 16.64 4.53 1.52
C ASP A 213 15.56 5.19 0.64
N THR A 214 15.21 4.53 -0.47
CA THR A 214 14.20 5.00 -1.42
C THR A 214 12.83 5.26 -0.80
N LYS A 215 12.44 4.56 0.27
CA LYS A 215 11.13 4.75 0.92
C LYS A 215 11.09 6.09 1.66
N HIS A 216 12.17 6.46 2.36
CA HIS A 216 12.28 7.74 3.03
C HIS A 216 12.16 8.91 2.05
N TYR A 217 12.91 8.84 0.96
CA TYR A 217 12.84 9.84 -0.09
C TYR A 217 11.48 9.89 -0.78
N THR A 218 10.81 8.75 -0.96
CA THR A 218 9.45 8.70 -1.49
C THR A 218 8.48 9.48 -0.60
N CYS A 219 8.57 9.33 0.73
CA CYS A 219 7.73 10.10 1.66
C CYS A 219 7.99 11.62 1.57
N VAL A 220 9.26 12.03 1.41
CA VAL A 220 9.62 13.45 1.29
C VAL A 220 9.19 14.01 -0.07
N VAL A 221 9.34 13.26 -1.16
CA VAL A 221 8.87 13.64 -2.49
C VAL A 221 7.34 13.74 -2.54
N ASP A 222 6.62 12.83 -1.87
CA ASP A 222 5.16 12.92 -1.71
C ASP A 222 4.77 14.21 -0.97
N MET A 223 5.46 14.54 0.12
CA MET A 223 5.23 15.74 0.91
C MET A 223 5.50 17.04 0.13
N LEU A 224 6.65 17.15 -0.54
CA LEU A 224 6.99 18.28 -1.41
C LEU A 224 6.03 18.38 -2.60
N GLY A 225 5.68 17.23 -3.18
CA GLY A 225 4.71 17.12 -4.26
C GLY A 225 3.34 17.68 -3.87
N ARG A 226 2.79 17.28 -2.72
CA ARG A 226 1.49 17.75 -2.21
C ARG A 226 1.44 19.23 -1.83
N THR A 227 2.59 19.83 -1.55
CA THR A 227 2.70 21.26 -1.22
C THR A 227 3.07 22.13 -2.43
N GLY A 228 3.26 21.51 -3.60
CA GLY A 228 3.58 22.21 -4.85
C GLY A 228 5.05 22.58 -5.02
N ARG A 229 5.94 22.19 -4.10
CA ARG A 229 7.41 22.38 -4.18
C ARG A 229 8.05 21.35 -5.13
N LEU A 230 7.54 21.29 -6.36
CA LEU A 230 7.87 20.23 -7.33
C LEU A 230 9.32 20.26 -7.82
N ASP A 231 9.93 21.45 -7.91
CA ASP A 231 11.33 21.57 -8.33
C ASP A 231 12.29 20.92 -7.32
N GLU A 232 12.03 21.12 -6.03
CA GLU A 232 12.78 20.46 -4.95
C GLU A 232 12.52 18.95 -4.94
N ALA A 233 11.26 18.54 -5.13
CA ALA A 233 10.88 17.13 -5.22
C ALA A 233 11.61 16.43 -6.38
N HIS A 234 11.71 17.09 -7.54
CA HIS A 234 12.40 16.59 -8.72
C HIS A 234 13.91 16.51 -8.51
N GLN A 235 14.51 17.55 -7.91
CA GLN A 235 15.93 17.55 -7.60
C GLN A 235 16.30 16.44 -6.61
N LEU A 236 15.46 16.21 -5.60
CA LEU A 236 15.64 15.15 -4.62
C LEU A 236 15.49 13.76 -5.26
N ALA A 237 14.51 13.55 -6.14
CA ALA A 237 14.37 12.28 -6.85
C ALA A 237 15.60 11.98 -7.74
N LYS A 238 16.19 13.00 -8.37
CA LYS A 238 17.39 12.87 -9.20
C LYS A 238 18.67 12.61 -8.42
N SER A 239 18.77 13.06 -7.17
CA SER A 239 20.00 12.91 -6.39
C SER A 239 20.25 11.47 -5.94
N ILE A 240 19.24 10.60 -6.03
CA ILE A 240 19.29 9.23 -5.54
C ILE A 240 19.48 8.28 -6.71
N GLN A 241 20.50 7.42 -6.62
CA GLN A 241 20.69 6.33 -7.56
C GLN A 241 19.89 5.12 -7.07
N VAL A 242 18.84 4.77 -7.80
CA VAL A 242 17.90 3.71 -7.42
C VAL A 242 17.80 2.63 -8.48
N GLU A 243 17.75 1.38 -8.04
CA GLU A 243 17.41 0.26 -8.92
C GLU A 243 15.96 0.40 -9.41
N PRO A 244 15.65 -0.09 -10.64
CA PRO A 244 14.34 0.05 -11.27
C PRO A 244 13.16 -0.34 -10.37
N ASP A 245 13.23 -1.48 -9.69
CA ASP A 245 12.15 -2.01 -8.83
C ASP A 245 11.88 -1.15 -7.59
N GLN A 246 12.92 -0.53 -7.04
CA GLN A 246 12.82 0.32 -5.85
C GLN A 246 12.37 1.75 -6.18
N GLY A 247 12.79 2.28 -7.33
CA GLY A 247 12.47 3.65 -7.75
C GLY A 247 11.06 3.84 -8.31
N ALA A 248 10.34 2.76 -8.65
CA ALA A 248 9.01 2.83 -9.25
C ALA A 248 8.01 3.68 -8.43
N LEU A 249 8.04 3.55 -7.10
CA LEU A 249 7.14 4.31 -6.23
C LEU A 249 7.54 5.78 -6.14
N LEU A 250 8.84 6.07 -6.02
CA LEU A 250 9.39 7.43 -5.97
C LEU A 250 9.00 8.25 -7.20
N TRP A 251 9.27 7.72 -8.39
CA TRP A 251 8.97 8.38 -9.66
C TRP A 251 7.47 8.39 -9.97
N GLY A 252 6.72 7.35 -9.57
CA GLY A 252 5.25 7.33 -9.67
C GLY A 252 4.58 8.42 -8.82
N THR A 253 5.09 8.66 -7.61
CA THR A 253 4.66 9.75 -6.73
C THR A 253 4.94 11.11 -7.36
N LEU A 254 6.16 11.32 -7.86
CA LEU A 254 6.54 12.58 -8.52
C LEU A 254 5.69 12.85 -9.77
N LEU A 255 5.42 11.83 -10.59
CA LEU A 255 4.57 11.93 -11.76
C LEU A 255 3.12 12.30 -11.39
N SER A 256 2.60 11.70 -10.32
CA SER A 256 1.25 11.98 -9.82
C SER A 256 1.11 13.40 -9.30
N ALA A 257 2.12 13.90 -8.58
CA ALA A 257 2.19 15.28 -8.10
C ALA A 257 2.35 16.27 -9.27
N SER A 258 3.20 15.97 -10.25
CA SER A 258 3.39 16.80 -11.45
C SER A 258 2.10 16.96 -12.26
N ARG A 259 1.28 15.91 -12.34
CA ARG A 259 -0.07 16.00 -12.91
C ARG A 259 -0.93 17.00 -12.14
N LEU A 260 -0.95 16.94 -10.80
CA LEU A 260 -1.80 17.78 -9.96
C LEU A 260 -1.58 19.28 -10.20
N TYR A 261 -0.33 19.69 -10.41
CA TYR A 261 0.05 21.09 -10.66
C TYR A 261 0.28 21.42 -12.14
N GLY A 262 0.01 20.48 -13.06
CA GLY A 262 0.19 20.70 -14.50
C GLY A 262 1.65 20.93 -14.94
N ARG A 263 2.64 20.47 -14.17
CA ARG A 263 4.08 20.55 -14.50
C ARG A 263 4.45 19.47 -15.51
N VAL A 264 4.27 19.79 -16.80
CA VAL A 264 4.50 18.86 -17.92
C VAL A 264 5.96 18.43 -18.02
N ASP A 265 6.89 19.33 -17.75
CA ASP A 265 8.34 19.09 -17.77
C ASP A 265 8.76 17.94 -16.85
N ILE A 266 8.39 18.03 -15.57
CA ILE A 266 8.70 17.00 -14.56
C ILE A 266 7.93 15.71 -14.85
N ALA A 267 6.66 15.82 -15.28
CA ALA A 267 5.87 14.65 -15.64
C ALA A 267 6.49 13.84 -16.78
N VAL A 268 7.03 14.48 -17.81
CA VAL A 268 7.68 13.79 -18.93
C VAL A 268 8.93 13.05 -18.47
N GLU A 269 9.78 13.67 -17.65
CA GLU A 269 10.96 13.02 -17.12
C GLU A 269 10.61 11.80 -16.24
N ALA A 270 9.65 11.96 -15.32
CA ALA A 270 9.22 10.87 -14.44
C ALA A 270 8.56 9.72 -15.21
N SER A 271 7.73 10.02 -16.21
CA SER A 271 7.15 9.01 -17.09
C SER A 271 8.21 8.28 -17.91
N LYS A 272 9.20 8.99 -18.45
CA LYS A 272 10.29 8.40 -19.21
C LYS A 272 11.08 7.41 -18.37
N TRP A 273 11.46 7.79 -17.14
CA TRP A 273 12.15 6.90 -16.21
C TRP A 273 11.36 5.61 -15.94
N LEU A 274 10.05 5.72 -15.69
CA LEU A 274 9.17 4.56 -15.45
C LEU A 274 9.06 3.63 -16.67
N ILE A 275 8.93 4.20 -17.87
CA ILE A 275 8.83 3.43 -19.12
C ILE A 275 10.15 2.72 -19.42
N GLU A 276 11.29 3.42 -19.34
CA GLU A 276 12.62 2.85 -19.59
C GLU A 276 12.98 1.77 -18.56
N SER A 277 12.53 1.93 -17.33
CA SER A 277 12.70 0.95 -16.24
C SER A 277 11.71 -0.22 -16.31
N ASN A 278 10.79 -0.23 -17.29
CA ASN A 278 9.69 -1.19 -17.43
C ASN A 278 8.83 -1.31 -16.15
N GLN A 279 8.66 -0.21 -15.42
CA GLN A 279 7.87 -0.15 -14.19
C GLN A 279 6.62 0.69 -14.38
N GLN A 280 5.47 0.18 -13.95
CA GLN A 280 4.19 0.90 -13.97
C GLN A 280 3.86 1.56 -15.33
N VAL A 281 4.31 0.96 -16.45
CA VAL A 281 4.28 1.54 -17.80
C VAL A 281 2.89 2.07 -18.20
N ALA A 282 1.83 1.29 -17.94
CA ALA A 282 0.46 1.70 -18.23
C ALA A 282 0.03 2.93 -17.42
N ALA A 283 0.38 2.97 -16.13
CA ALA A 283 0.08 4.11 -15.26
C ALA A 283 0.88 5.36 -15.69
N ALA A 284 2.14 5.18 -16.12
CA ALA A 284 2.98 6.27 -16.62
C ALA A 284 2.35 6.95 -17.84
N TYR A 285 2.00 6.17 -18.88
CA TYR A 285 1.35 6.72 -20.08
C TYR A 285 0.00 7.37 -19.79
N VAL A 286 -0.84 6.75 -18.96
CA VAL A 286 -2.16 7.31 -18.60
C VAL A 286 -1.99 8.63 -17.86
N THR A 287 -1.06 8.70 -16.90
CA THR A 287 -0.83 9.91 -16.11
C THR A 287 -0.24 11.02 -16.97
N MET A 288 0.72 10.70 -17.84
CA MET A 288 1.29 11.65 -18.81
C MET A 288 0.22 12.19 -19.78
N SER A 289 -0.65 11.33 -20.32
CA SER A 289 -1.78 11.73 -21.17
C SER A 289 -2.71 12.70 -20.45
N ASN A 290 -3.00 12.46 -19.18
CA ASN A 290 -3.82 13.35 -18.36
C ASN A 290 -3.12 14.69 -18.09
N THR A 291 -1.81 14.70 -17.81
CA THR A 291 -1.03 15.92 -17.60
C THR A 291 -1.03 16.80 -18.86
N TYR A 292 -0.82 16.21 -20.04
CA TYR A 292 -0.91 16.96 -21.31
C TYR A 292 -2.31 17.51 -21.57
N ALA A 293 -3.36 16.75 -21.24
CA ALA A 293 -4.73 17.22 -21.37
C ALA A 293 -5.02 18.41 -20.44
N MET A 294 -4.53 18.37 -19.20
CA MET A 294 -4.62 19.50 -18.25
C MET A 294 -3.88 20.74 -18.75
N ALA A 295 -2.75 20.57 -19.42
CA ALA A 295 -2.00 21.65 -20.06
C ALA A 295 -2.59 22.12 -21.41
N GLY A 296 -3.71 21.56 -21.86
CA GLY A 296 -4.36 21.91 -23.13
C GLY A 296 -3.62 21.40 -24.40
N LYS A 297 -2.59 20.57 -24.24
CA LYS A 297 -1.73 20.07 -25.33
C LYS A 297 -2.30 18.80 -25.97
N TRP A 298 -3.42 18.94 -26.68
CA TRP A 298 -4.18 17.81 -27.23
C TRP A 298 -3.44 16.99 -28.31
N GLU A 299 -2.48 17.59 -29.01
CA GLU A 299 -1.63 16.87 -29.98
C GLU A 299 -0.79 15.79 -29.28
N ASN A 300 -0.13 16.17 -28.18
CA ASN A 300 0.63 15.23 -27.34
C ASN A 300 -0.27 14.15 -26.74
N VAL A 301 -1.51 14.48 -26.33
CA VAL A 301 -2.49 13.49 -25.87
C VAL A 301 -2.79 12.46 -26.95
N HIS A 302 -2.94 12.90 -28.21
CA HIS A 302 -3.18 11.99 -29.33
C HIS A 302 -1.98 11.10 -29.62
N SER A 303 -0.78 11.68 -29.65
CA SER A 303 0.49 10.97 -29.82
C SER A 303 0.68 9.89 -28.76
N ILE A 304 0.52 10.21 -27.47
CA ILE A 304 0.65 9.24 -26.38
C ILE A 304 -0.36 8.11 -26.49
N ARG A 305 -1.62 8.43 -26.79
CA ARG A 305 -2.66 7.39 -26.93
C ARG A 305 -2.43 6.51 -28.15
N TYR A 306 -1.75 7.04 -29.17
CA TYR A 306 -1.31 6.26 -30.32
C TYR A 306 -0.15 5.33 -29.93
N GLU A 307 0.87 5.82 -29.24
CA GLU A 307 1.98 5.02 -28.72
C GLU A 307 1.50 3.89 -27.80
N MET A 308 0.59 4.18 -26.87
CA MET A 308 -0.02 3.16 -26.01
C MET A 308 -0.62 2.01 -26.81
N LYS A 309 -1.34 2.31 -27.91
CA LYS A 309 -1.92 1.27 -28.78
C LYS A 309 -0.84 0.53 -29.56
N HIS A 310 0.16 1.23 -30.04
CA HIS A 310 1.25 0.64 -30.82
C HIS A 310 2.08 -0.34 -29.98
N TYR A 311 2.37 0.02 -28.73
CA TYR A 311 3.10 -0.82 -27.77
C TYR A 311 2.22 -1.82 -27.02
N GLY A 312 0.93 -1.93 -27.35
CA GLY A 312 0.01 -2.87 -26.68
C GLY A 312 -0.22 -2.56 -25.19
N VAL A 313 -0.04 -1.32 -24.77
CA VAL A 313 -0.29 -0.86 -23.40
C VAL A 313 -1.76 -0.48 -23.28
N TYR A 314 -2.53 -1.34 -22.62
CA TYR A 314 -3.95 -1.10 -22.40
C TYR A 314 -4.21 -0.55 -20.99
N LYS A 315 -5.10 0.43 -20.90
CA LYS A 315 -5.69 0.82 -19.63
C LYS A 315 -6.72 -0.23 -19.24
N GLU A 316 -6.54 -0.87 -18.09
CA GLU A 316 -7.59 -1.74 -17.54
C GLU A 316 -8.84 -0.88 -17.26
N PRO A 317 -10.00 -1.20 -17.85
CA PRO A 317 -11.24 -0.52 -17.51
C PRO A 317 -11.53 -0.74 -16.03
N GLY A 318 -11.97 0.29 -15.32
CA GLY A 318 -12.48 0.10 -13.96
C GLY A 318 -13.60 -0.95 -14.00
N CYS A 319 -13.66 -1.86 -13.04
CA CYS A 319 -14.70 -2.88 -13.00
C CYS A 319 -15.34 -2.96 -11.61
N SER A 320 -16.59 -3.39 -11.58
CA SER A 320 -17.27 -3.88 -10.38
C SER A 320 -17.51 -5.36 -10.55
N TRP A 321 -17.58 -6.14 -9.47
CA TRP A 321 -17.94 -7.55 -9.57
C TRP A 321 -18.92 -7.94 -8.46
N VAL A 322 -19.67 -9.00 -8.72
CA VAL A 322 -20.59 -9.64 -7.77
C VAL A 322 -20.29 -11.13 -7.73
N GLU A 323 -20.30 -11.71 -6.54
CA GLU A 323 -20.07 -13.14 -6.32
C GLU A 323 -21.40 -13.82 -6.00
N ILE A 324 -21.82 -14.77 -6.84
CA ILE A 324 -23.05 -15.55 -6.66
C ILE A 324 -22.66 -17.02 -6.75
N ARG A 325 -22.88 -17.77 -5.65
CA ARG A 325 -22.61 -19.22 -5.58
C ARG A 325 -21.19 -19.58 -6.05
N ASP A 326 -20.19 -18.94 -5.44
CA ASP A 326 -18.76 -19.11 -5.73
C ASP A 326 -18.33 -18.78 -7.18
N SER A 327 -19.19 -18.11 -7.94
CA SER A 327 -18.87 -17.59 -9.27
C SER A 327 -18.80 -16.06 -9.24
N ALA A 328 -17.67 -15.51 -9.65
CA ALA A 328 -17.47 -14.06 -9.74
C ALA A 328 -17.89 -13.54 -11.13
N TYR A 329 -18.87 -12.64 -11.13
CA TYR A 329 -19.35 -11.94 -12.32
C TYR A 329 -18.75 -10.54 -12.34
N VAL A 330 -17.93 -10.26 -13.35
CA VAL A 330 -17.22 -8.98 -13.50
C VAL A 330 -17.91 -8.10 -14.54
N PHE A 331 -18.14 -6.83 -14.17
CA PHE A 331 -18.76 -5.80 -14.99
C PHE A 331 -17.74 -4.72 -15.28
N TYR A 332 -17.32 -4.57 -16.53
CA TYR A 332 -16.34 -3.57 -16.94
C TYR A 332 -17.02 -2.21 -17.21
N ALA A 333 -16.37 -1.13 -16.79
CA ALA A 333 -16.84 0.23 -17.04
C ALA A 333 -16.88 0.53 -18.54
N GLY A 334 -18.07 0.90 -19.03
CA GLY A 334 -18.32 1.13 -20.45
C GLY A 334 -18.82 -0.10 -21.22
N ASP A 335 -18.83 -1.27 -20.60
CA ASP A 335 -19.46 -2.47 -21.15
C ASP A 335 -20.93 -2.54 -20.72
N VAL A 336 -21.81 -2.32 -21.68
CA VAL A 336 -23.27 -2.34 -21.50
C VAL A 336 -23.88 -3.59 -22.16
N SER A 337 -23.04 -4.47 -22.73
CA SER A 337 -23.46 -5.57 -23.59
C SER A 337 -24.14 -6.72 -22.84
N LEU A 338 -23.85 -6.87 -21.54
CA LEU A 338 -24.37 -7.96 -20.70
C LEU A 338 -25.74 -7.65 -20.05
N CYS A 339 -26.29 -6.45 -20.24
CA CYS A 339 -27.55 -6.04 -19.60
C CYS A 339 -28.71 -6.03 -20.60
N ALA A 340 -29.74 -6.85 -20.38
CA ALA A 340 -30.94 -6.92 -21.21
C ALA A 340 -31.71 -5.57 -21.31
N ARG A 341 -31.54 -4.67 -20.33
CA ARG A 341 -32.07 -3.29 -20.32
C ARG A 341 -30.99 -2.22 -20.44
N GLY A 342 -29.80 -2.60 -20.90
CA GLY A 342 -28.61 -1.73 -20.92
C GLY A 342 -28.79 -0.45 -21.75
N SER A 343 -29.58 -0.51 -22.83
CA SER A 343 -29.92 0.65 -23.67
C SER A 343 -30.76 1.70 -22.91
N GLU A 344 -31.72 1.27 -22.09
CA GLU A 344 -32.57 2.14 -21.27
C GLU A 344 -31.76 2.83 -20.17
N VAL A 345 -30.92 2.07 -19.45
CA VAL A 345 -30.03 2.60 -18.40
C VAL A 345 -29.05 3.60 -18.99
N ALA A 346 -28.43 3.29 -20.13
CA ALA A 346 -27.52 4.23 -20.80
C ALA A 346 -28.23 5.49 -21.31
N SER A 347 -29.50 5.38 -21.71
CA SER A 347 -30.33 6.54 -22.10
C SER A 347 -30.63 7.43 -20.90
N LEU A 348 -31.05 6.83 -19.78
CA LEU A 348 -31.35 7.54 -18.54
C LEU A 348 -30.11 8.23 -17.96
N LEU A 349 -28.96 7.56 -17.96
CA LEU A 349 -27.69 8.17 -17.53
C LEU A 349 -27.30 9.37 -18.40
N ARG A 350 -27.47 9.30 -19.72
CA ARG A 350 -27.22 10.44 -20.62
C ARG A 350 -28.16 11.61 -20.34
N GLU A 351 -29.43 11.33 -20.08
CA GLU A 351 -30.40 12.37 -19.71
C GLU A 351 -30.09 13.00 -18.35
N LEU A 352 -29.68 12.19 -17.36
CA LEU A 352 -29.21 12.68 -16.06
C LEU A 352 -27.96 13.54 -16.20
N GLU A 353 -26.96 13.11 -16.97
CA GLU A 353 -25.76 13.90 -17.25
C GLU A 353 -26.10 15.25 -17.92
N ARG A 354 -27.05 15.26 -18.86
CA ARG A 354 -27.54 16.49 -19.50
C ARG A 354 -28.18 17.42 -18.47
N ARG A 355 -29.06 16.89 -17.61
CA ARG A 355 -29.72 17.67 -16.55
C ARG A 355 -28.75 18.16 -15.47
N MET A 356 -27.72 17.39 -15.15
CA MET A 356 -26.66 17.81 -14.22
C MET A 356 -25.85 18.95 -14.82
N LYS A 357 -25.56 18.92 -16.13
CA LYS A 357 -24.90 20.04 -16.83
C LYS A 357 -25.78 21.28 -16.93
N GLU A 358 -27.10 21.11 -17.05
CA GLU A 358 -28.07 22.22 -17.13
C GLU A 358 -28.38 22.85 -15.76
N ARG A 359 -28.33 22.08 -14.66
CA ARG A 359 -28.50 22.62 -13.29
C ARG A 359 -27.24 23.23 -12.70
N VAL A 360 -26.06 22.89 -13.21
CA VAL A 360 -24.79 23.51 -12.80
C VAL A 360 -24.55 24.73 -13.68
N MET A 361 -25.33 25.78 -13.42
CA MET A 361 -24.85 27.15 -13.62
C MET A 361 -23.72 27.36 -12.62
N TRP A 362 -22.51 27.43 -13.17
CA TRP A 362 -21.24 27.81 -12.57
C TRP A 362 -21.37 28.83 -11.42
N GLU A 363 -21.02 28.42 -10.20
CA GLU A 363 -19.99 29.04 -9.33
C GLU A 363 -19.98 28.32 -7.96
N GLU A 364 -18.79 28.11 -7.39
CA GLU A 364 -18.52 27.63 -6.02
C GLU A 364 -18.67 26.12 -5.70
N ALA A 365 -17.88 25.26 -6.34
CA ALA A 365 -17.13 24.14 -5.70
C ALA A 365 -16.50 23.24 -6.78
N GLY A 366 -15.19 22.99 -6.70
CA GLY A 366 -14.38 22.36 -7.74
C GLY A 366 -14.92 21.05 -8.31
N GLY A 367 -15.26 21.05 -9.62
CA GLY A 367 -15.83 19.92 -10.34
C GLY A 367 -14.96 19.47 -11.52
N TRP A 368 -13.95 18.64 -11.26
CA TRP A 368 -12.98 18.14 -12.26
C TRP A 368 -13.28 16.74 -12.84
N CYS A 369 -14.48 16.18 -12.65
CA CYS A 369 -14.71 14.75 -12.95
C CYS A 369 -15.41 14.38 -14.27
N LEU A 370 -15.86 15.30 -15.13
CA LEU A 370 -16.75 14.92 -16.26
C LEU A 370 -16.27 15.28 -17.68
N LEU A 371 -15.05 15.77 -17.87
CA LEU A 371 -14.53 16.13 -19.21
C LEU A 371 -13.94 14.96 -20.04
N MET A 372 -13.99 13.71 -19.55
CA MET A 372 -13.39 12.55 -20.26
C MET A 372 -14.27 11.87 -21.33
N TRP A 373 -15.50 12.33 -21.60
CA TRP A 373 -16.40 11.66 -22.56
C TRP A 373 -16.78 12.54 -23.76
N LYS A 374 -15.84 12.77 -24.68
CA LYS A 374 -16.15 13.14 -26.07
C LYS A 374 -15.89 11.95 -27.00
N ARG A 375 -16.97 11.28 -27.43
CA ARG A 375 -16.98 10.27 -28.51
C ARG A 375 -16.78 10.96 -29.86
N ARG A 376 -15.93 10.39 -30.74
CA ARG A 376 -15.77 10.77 -32.16
C ARG A 376 -17.09 10.60 -32.93
N PRO A 377 -17.39 11.44 -33.94
CA PRO A 377 -18.44 11.16 -34.91
C PRO A 377 -17.99 10.09 -35.92
N ARG A 378 -18.85 9.10 -36.19
CA ARG A 378 -18.68 8.15 -37.30
C ARG A 378 -18.90 8.90 -38.62
N ARG A 379 -17.91 8.90 -39.53
CA ARG A 379 -18.13 9.25 -40.95
C ARG A 379 -18.66 8.01 -41.68
N LYS A 380 -19.61 8.27 -42.58
CA LYS A 380 -20.29 7.30 -43.46
C LYS A 380 -19.31 6.57 -44.37
#